data_AF-A0A6N2EE30-F1
#
_entry.id   AF-A0A6N2EE30-F1
#
_cell.length_a   1.000
_cell.length_b   1.000
_cell.length_c   1.000
_cell.angle_alpha   90.00
_cell.angle_beta   90.00
_cell.angle_gamma   90.00
#
_symmetry.space_group_name_H-M   'P 1'
#
loop_
_entity.id
_entity.type
_entity.pdbx_description
1 polymer ?
#
loop_
_entity_poly.entity_id
_entity_poly.type
_entity_poly.pdbx_seq_one_letter_code
_entity_poly.pdbx_strand_id
1 'polypeptide(L)'
;MDGSGGDRRFMVEFQHFPVLVPQRMDTQFESGFLRWRGAAAIRTFTLQEQWTVEFQVDPADFDGSDLSGTIVIPVCYAGEHTILDGASVPLPWLVSFLSFGLLRPVGVMLTASIVHDFAFQHGVLPYRREGFLDPVAVEIQRHHADLLFGRMITEVNAMPLVGSVGWLAVRLGWLWVPYGPDRRRRGGPAPWWALAVLAAVVAGAVVLALVFGPLLLATVGLALYLLAYLLLGLLGPPRPAAVGPCESGHQRRAPW
;
A
#
# COMPACT_ATOMS: atom_id res chain seq x y z
N MET A 1 -25.06 29.54 -7.25
CA MET A 1 -24.32 29.10 -6.06
C MET A 1 -23.91 27.67 -6.33
N ASP A 2 -22.68 27.46 -6.78
CA ASP A 2 -22.04 26.13 -6.79
C ASP A 2 -20.62 26.31 -6.27
N GLY A 3 -20.56 26.57 -4.96
CA GLY A 3 -19.34 26.57 -4.18
C GLY A 3 -19.12 25.18 -3.61
N SER A 4 -18.44 24.32 -4.35
CA SER A 4 -17.63 23.23 -3.80
C SER A 4 -16.63 22.72 -4.84
N GLY A 5 -15.88 23.64 -5.44
CA GLY A 5 -14.57 23.32 -6.02
C GLY A 5 -13.60 22.96 -4.89
N GLY A 6 -13.88 21.86 -4.20
CA GLY A 6 -12.94 21.27 -3.26
C GLY A 6 -11.70 20.87 -4.04
N ASP A 7 -10.57 21.40 -3.61
CA ASP A 7 -9.19 21.09 -4.01
C ASP A 7 -8.89 19.59 -3.84
N ARG A 8 -9.54 18.73 -4.63
CA ARG A 8 -9.32 17.29 -4.63
C ARG A 8 -8.20 16.99 -5.62
N ARG A 9 -6.97 17.19 -5.16
CA ARG A 9 -5.73 16.91 -5.91
C ARG A 9 -5.54 15.43 -6.23
N PHE A 10 -6.28 14.55 -5.56
CA PHE A 10 -6.26 13.11 -5.77
C PHE A 10 -7.61 12.50 -5.38
N MET A 11 -8.14 11.59 -6.20
CA MET A 11 -9.35 10.83 -5.90
C MET A 11 -9.18 9.40 -6.38
N VAL A 12 -9.67 8.43 -5.60
CA VAL A 12 -9.67 7.00 -5.96
C VAL A 12 -11.08 6.46 -5.80
N GLU A 13 -11.59 5.81 -6.83
CA GLU A 13 -12.89 5.16 -6.82
C GLU A 13 -12.73 3.66 -7.14
N PHE A 14 -13.33 2.82 -6.30
CA PHE A 14 -13.36 1.38 -6.48
C PHE A 14 -14.73 0.95 -7.01
N GLN A 15 -14.75 0.26 -8.15
CA GLN A 15 -15.99 -0.34 -8.64
C GLN A 15 -16.43 -1.52 -7.76
N HIS A 16 -15.47 -2.32 -7.31
CA HIS A 16 -15.65 -3.43 -6.36
C HIS A 16 -14.33 -3.70 -5.62
N PHE A 17 -14.40 -4.43 -4.51
CA PHE A 17 -13.21 -4.89 -3.79
C PHE A 17 -12.55 -6.07 -4.53
N PRO A 18 -11.21 -6.14 -4.55
CA PRO A 18 -10.50 -7.22 -5.22
C PRO A 18 -10.72 -8.55 -4.51
N VAL A 19 -11.01 -9.61 -5.27
CA VAL A 19 -11.06 -10.99 -4.75
C VAL A 19 -9.66 -11.62 -4.80
N LEU A 20 -9.10 -11.84 -3.62
CA LEU A 20 -7.75 -12.37 -3.43
C LEU A 20 -7.81 -13.75 -2.75
N VAL A 21 -7.01 -14.69 -3.25
CA VAL A 21 -6.82 -16.00 -2.61
C VAL A 21 -5.42 -16.08 -2.01
N PRO A 22 -5.29 -16.30 -0.69
CA PRO A 22 -3.99 -16.47 -0.06
C PRO A 22 -3.33 -17.75 -0.58
N GLN A 23 -2.04 -17.67 -0.92
CA GLN A 23 -1.27 -18.87 -1.22
C GLN A 23 -0.92 -19.63 0.06
N ARG A 24 -0.94 -20.95 -0.05
CA ARG A 24 -0.65 -21.83 1.08
C ARG A 24 0.82 -21.71 1.45
N MET A 25 1.09 -21.38 2.71
CA MET A 25 2.42 -21.42 3.29
C MET A 25 2.65 -22.74 4.02
N ASP A 26 3.84 -23.29 3.87
CA ASP A 26 4.28 -24.38 4.72
C ASP A 26 4.43 -23.86 6.15
N THR A 27 3.71 -24.47 7.07
CA THR A 27 3.68 -24.11 8.50
C THR A 27 4.22 -25.23 9.39
N GLN A 28 4.52 -26.38 8.81
CA GLN A 28 5.10 -27.53 9.50
C GLN A 28 6.62 -27.37 9.58
N PHE A 29 7.06 -26.61 10.57
CA PHE A 29 8.49 -26.46 10.87
C PHE A 29 8.84 -27.19 12.17
N GLU A 30 9.82 -28.08 12.11
CA GLU A 30 10.24 -28.88 13.27
C GLU A 30 10.92 -28.01 14.35
N SER A 31 11.65 -26.96 13.96
CA SER A 31 12.40 -26.10 14.89
C SER A 31 11.68 -24.78 15.21
N GLY A 32 11.86 -24.26 16.43
CA GLY A 32 11.25 -23.00 16.88
C GLY A 32 11.74 -21.77 16.10
N PHE A 33 13.00 -21.75 15.68
CA PHE A 33 13.56 -20.68 14.84
C PHE A 33 12.94 -20.68 13.43
N LEU A 34 12.75 -21.86 12.82
CA LEU A 34 12.07 -21.98 11.53
C LEU A 34 10.59 -21.59 11.63
N ARG A 35 9.92 -21.90 12.75
CA ARG A 35 8.55 -21.40 13.02
C ARG A 35 8.49 -19.88 13.09
N TRP A 36 9.42 -19.24 13.79
CA TRP A 36 9.48 -17.78 13.86
C TRP A 36 9.77 -17.16 12.49
N ARG A 37 10.73 -17.71 11.74
CA ARG A 37 11.04 -17.26 10.38
C ARG A 37 9.87 -17.48 9.41
N GLY A 38 9.16 -18.60 9.53
CA GLY A 38 7.95 -18.89 8.76
C GLY A 38 6.78 -17.97 9.11
N ALA A 39 6.62 -17.61 10.39
CA ALA A 39 5.64 -16.61 10.81
C ALA A 39 5.97 -15.20 10.29
N ALA A 40 7.26 -14.91 10.06
CA ALA A 40 7.75 -13.68 9.46
C ALA A 40 7.82 -13.72 7.91
N ALA A 41 7.43 -14.83 7.28
CA ALA A 41 7.43 -14.94 5.82
C ALA A 41 6.35 -14.05 5.20
N ILE A 42 6.66 -13.49 4.03
CA ILE A 42 5.76 -12.59 3.29
C ILE A 42 4.60 -13.40 2.72
N ARG A 43 3.36 -12.99 3.04
CA ARG A 43 2.15 -13.64 2.54
C ARG A 43 1.90 -13.23 1.11
N THR A 44 1.82 -14.20 0.22
CA THR A 44 1.48 -13.98 -1.18
C THR A 44 -0.01 -14.27 -1.43
N PHE A 45 -0.59 -13.50 -2.34
CA PHE A 45 -1.98 -13.59 -2.75
C PHE A 45 -2.06 -13.70 -4.25
N THR A 46 -2.99 -14.50 -4.76
CA THR A 46 -3.29 -14.55 -6.19
C THR A 46 -4.61 -13.85 -6.44
N LEU A 47 -4.62 -12.96 -7.43
CA LEU A 47 -5.81 -12.28 -7.87
C LEU A 47 -6.73 -13.26 -8.62
N GLN A 48 -8.01 -13.35 -8.23
CA GLN A 48 -8.96 -14.30 -8.85
C GLN A 48 -9.74 -13.70 -10.01
N GLU A 49 -9.96 -12.39 -9.98
CA GLU A 49 -10.73 -11.67 -10.99
C GLU A 49 -10.02 -10.40 -11.41
N GLN A 50 -10.30 -9.94 -12.62
CA GLN A 50 -9.76 -8.68 -13.11
C GLN A 50 -10.26 -7.53 -12.24
N TRP A 51 -9.33 -6.83 -11.61
CA TRP A 51 -9.68 -5.74 -10.71
C TRP A 51 -9.49 -4.40 -11.41
N THR A 52 -10.47 -3.51 -11.24
CA THR A 52 -10.50 -2.20 -11.89
C THR A 52 -10.57 -1.11 -10.85
N VAL A 53 -9.69 -0.12 -10.98
CA VAL A 53 -9.62 1.05 -10.10
C VAL A 53 -9.51 2.31 -10.94
N GLU A 54 -10.31 3.31 -10.60
CA GLU A 54 -10.24 4.62 -11.23
C GLU A 54 -9.59 5.62 -10.28
N PHE A 55 -8.69 6.43 -10.82
CA PHE A 55 -8.07 7.50 -10.04
C PHE A 55 -7.84 8.73 -10.89
N GLN A 56 -7.96 9.87 -10.22
CA GLN A 56 -7.67 11.18 -10.77
C GLN A 56 -6.46 11.71 -10.03
N VAL A 57 -5.45 12.13 -10.77
CA VAL A 57 -4.22 12.70 -10.21
C VAL A 57 -4.00 14.09 -10.77
N ASP A 58 -3.43 14.97 -9.96
CA ASP A 58 -2.84 16.21 -10.47
C ASP A 58 -1.50 15.88 -11.17
N PRO A 59 -1.34 16.17 -12.49
CA PRO A 59 -0.07 15.94 -13.19
C PRO A 59 1.12 16.65 -12.53
N ALA A 60 0.89 17.73 -11.78
CA ALA A 60 1.94 18.43 -11.03
C ALA A 60 2.61 17.54 -9.97
N ASP A 61 1.90 16.56 -9.41
CA ASP A 61 2.44 15.60 -8.44
C ASP A 61 3.34 14.52 -9.10
N PHE A 62 3.26 14.36 -10.43
CA PHE A 62 3.88 13.26 -11.17
C PHE A 62 4.82 13.73 -12.28
N ASP A 63 5.57 14.81 -12.03
CA ASP A 63 6.54 15.39 -12.98
C ASP A 63 5.91 15.79 -14.34
N GLY A 64 4.62 16.17 -14.33
CA GLY A 64 3.84 16.49 -15.53
C GLY A 64 3.25 15.26 -16.25
N SER A 65 3.44 14.06 -15.70
CA SER A 65 2.84 12.83 -16.24
C SER A 65 1.37 12.75 -15.82
N ASP A 66 0.47 12.74 -16.80
CA ASP A 66 -0.94 12.44 -16.52
C ASP A 66 -1.12 10.93 -16.37
N LEU A 67 -1.27 10.51 -15.11
CA LEU A 67 -1.58 9.13 -14.75
C LEU A 67 -3.07 8.94 -14.52
N SER A 68 -3.94 9.92 -14.81
CA SER A 68 -5.36 9.80 -14.54
C SER A 68 -6.02 8.76 -15.44
N GLY A 69 -6.97 8.00 -14.89
CA GLY A 69 -7.80 7.09 -15.65
C GLY A 69 -8.12 5.80 -14.92
N THR A 70 -8.60 4.83 -15.68
CA THR A 70 -9.02 3.52 -15.18
C THR A 70 -7.90 2.50 -15.36
N ILE A 71 -7.27 2.06 -14.27
CA ILE A 71 -6.35 0.92 -14.27
C ILE A 71 -7.12 -0.38 -14.20
N VAL A 72 -6.63 -1.37 -14.95
CA VAL A 72 -7.21 -2.71 -15.03
C VAL A 72 -6.13 -3.74 -14.72
N ILE A 73 -6.05 -4.22 -13.47
CA ILE A 73 -5.11 -5.27 -13.08
C ILE A 73 -5.66 -6.63 -13.51
N PRO A 74 -5.01 -7.32 -14.48
CA PRO A 74 -5.50 -8.61 -14.96
C PRO A 74 -5.12 -9.74 -13.99
N VAL A 75 -5.84 -10.86 -14.09
CA VAL A 75 -5.51 -12.10 -13.36
C VAL A 75 -4.20 -12.72 -13.87
N CYS A 76 -3.93 -12.55 -15.16
CA CYS A 76 -2.71 -13.01 -15.81
C CYS A 76 -2.08 -11.88 -16.60
N TYR A 77 -0.77 -11.71 -16.47
CA TYR A 77 0.01 -10.75 -17.24
C TYR A 77 1.27 -11.42 -17.78
N ALA A 78 1.58 -11.21 -19.06
CA ALA A 78 2.73 -11.82 -19.74
C ALA A 78 2.81 -13.37 -19.62
N GLY A 79 1.66 -14.05 -19.49
CA GLY A 79 1.60 -15.51 -19.37
C GLY A 79 1.75 -16.06 -17.94
N GLU A 80 1.88 -15.20 -16.94
CA GLU A 80 1.98 -15.58 -15.52
C GLU A 80 0.77 -15.07 -14.73
N HIS A 81 0.37 -15.81 -13.68
CA HIS A 81 -0.63 -15.32 -12.74
C HIS A 81 -0.10 -14.11 -11.97
N THR A 82 -0.95 -13.11 -11.77
CA THR A 82 -0.61 -11.94 -10.96
C THR A 82 -0.58 -12.36 -9.48
N ILE A 83 0.64 -12.43 -8.95
CA ILE A 83 0.93 -12.75 -7.55
C ILE A 83 1.30 -11.46 -6.84
N LEU A 84 0.63 -11.18 -5.72
CA LEU A 84 0.79 -9.96 -4.92
C LEU A 84 1.42 -10.32 -3.59
N ASP A 85 2.37 -9.53 -3.11
CA ASP A 85 3.11 -9.77 -1.87
C ASP A 85 2.78 -8.77 -0.76
N GLY A 86 1.84 -7.84 -1.02
CA GLY A 86 1.27 -6.98 0.01
C GLY A 86 2.10 -5.73 0.27
N ALA A 87 2.58 -5.09 -0.80
CA ALA A 87 3.55 -4.01 -0.84
C ALA A 87 4.93 -4.56 -0.45
N SER A 88 5.86 -4.62 -1.42
CA SER A 88 7.24 -5.07 -1.23
C SER A 88 8.04 -4.16 -0.26
N VAL A 89 7.63 -4.12 1.00
CA VAL A 89 8.26 -3.38 2.09
C VAL A 89 9.45 -4.21 2.59
N PRO A 90 10.68 -3.66 2.59
CA PRO A 90 11.92 -4.41 2.86
C PRO A 90 12.04 -4.98 4.28
N LEU A 91 11.09 -4.69 5.17
CA LEU A 91 11.16 -5.03 6.60
C LEU A 91 9.84 -5.70 7.03
N PRO A 92 9.74 -7.04 6.96
CA PRO A 92 8.56 -7.80 7.40
C PRO A 92 8.18 -7.56 8.87
N TRP A 93 9.17 -7.20 9.71
CA TRP A 93 8.96 -6.81 11.11
C TRP A 93 8.40 -5.39 11.25
N LEU A 94 8.70 -4.48 10.32
CA LEU A 94 8.09 -3.14 10.27
C LEU A 94 6.63 -3.26 9.84
N VAL A 95 6.33 -4.13 8.87
CA VAL A 95 4.96 -4.50 8.50
C VAL A 95 4.25 -5.12 9.71
N SER A 96 4.86 -6.08 10.41
CA SER A 96 4.28 -6.65 11.63
C SER A 96 4.04 -5.60 12.72
N PHE A 97 5.01 -4.72 13.02
CA PHE A 97 4.89 -3.67 14.02
C PHE A 97 3.83 -2.62 13.65
N LEU A 98 3.75 -2.26 12.36
CA LEU A 98 2.71 -1.40 11.82
C LEU A 98 1.33 -2.09 11.85
N SER A 99 1.24 -3.37 11.48
CA SER A 99 0.01 -4.18 11.49
C SER A 99 -0.51 -4.53 12.88
N PHE A 100 0.35 -4.58 13.91
CA PHE A 100 -0.05 -4.91 15.28
C PHE A 100 -0.71 -3.75 16.05
N GLY A 101 -0.63 -2.51 15.56
CA GLY A 101 -1.19 -1.35 16.27
C GLY A 101 -1.78 -0.26 15.38
N LEU A 102 -1.04 0.23 14.38
CA LEU A 102 -1.38 1.49 13.69
C LEU A 102 -2.06 1.30 12.32
N LEU A 103 -1.73 0.23 11.60
CA LEU A 103 -2.14 -0.06 10.22
C LEU A 103 -3.15 -1.22 10.12
N ARG A 104 -4.02 -1.34 11.13
CA ARG A 104 -5.05 -2.39 11.19
C ARG A 104 -6.29 -2.22 10.28
N PRO A 105 -6.39 -1.29 9.29
CA PRO A 105 -7.27 -1.53 8.15
C PRO A 105 -6.53 -2.41 7.12
N VAL A 106 -6.36 -3.69 7.47
CA VAL A 106 -5.61 -4.70 6.68
C VAL A 106 -6.15 -4.83 5.25
N GLY A 107 -7.45 -4.60 5.03
CA GLY A 107 -8.05 -4.65 3.69
C GLY A 107 -7.75 -3.42 2.82
N VAL A 108 -7.55 -2.26 3.43
CA VAL A 108 -7.38 -0.98 2.70
C VAL A 108 -5.95 -0.78 2.22
N MET A 109 -4.96 -1.17 3.03
CA MET A 109 -3.58 -1.18 2.55
C MET A 109 -3.37 -2.21 1.45
N LEU A 110 -4.12 -3.32 1.51
CA LEU A 110 -4.05 -4.39 0.52
C LEU A 110 -4.54 -3.93 -0.86
N THR A 111 -5.54 -3.05 -0.95
CA THR A 111 -5.99 -2.53 -2.26
C THR A 111 -4.95 -1.62 -2.90
N ALA A 112 -4.35 -0.72 -2.12
CA ALA A 112 -3.25 0.12 -2.60
C ALA A 112 -2.02 -0.71 -2.99
N SER A 113 -1.74 -1.80 -2.27
CA SER A 113 -0.61 -2.67 -2.59
C SER A 113 -0.78 -3.41 -3.90
N ILE A 114 -2.00 -3.72 -4.36
CA ILE A 114 -2.21 -4.41 -5.65
C ILE A 114 -1.60 -3.59 -6.79
N VAL A 115 -1.92 -2.29 -6.85
CA VAL A 115 -1.43 -1.39 -7.89
C VAL A 115 0.09 -1.23 -7.78
N HIS A 116 0.59 -1.08 -6.55
CA HIS A 116 2.02 -0.93 -6.29
C HIS A 116 2.81 -2.18 -6.69
N ASP A 117 2.41 -3.37 -6.21
CA ASP A 117 3.07 -4.65 -6.49
C ASP A 117 3.10 -4.92 -8.00
N PHE A 118 1.97 -4.69 -8.69
CA PHE A 118 1.90 -4.87 -10.14
C PHE A 118 2.86 -3.92 -10.89
N ALA A 119 2.82 -2.63 -10.54
CA ALA A 119 3.75 -1.64 -11.11
C ALA A 119 5.22 -2.00 -10.81
N PHE A 120 5.48 -2.61 -9.66
CA PHE A 120 6.82 -3.01 -9.24
C PHE A 120 7.37 -4.19 -10.01
N GLN A 121 6.54 -5.22 -10.19
CA GLN A 121 6.92 -6.44 -10.87
C GLN A 121 7.09 -6.21 -12.37
N HIS A 122 6.20 -5.43 -12.97
CA HIS A 122 6.13 -5.29 -14.43
C HIS A 122 6.63 -3.95 -14.96
N GLY A 123 6.85 -2.95 -14.10
CA GLY A 123 7.31 -1.62 -14.53
C GLY A 123 6.26 -0.82 -15.30
N VAL A 124 5.02 -1.31 -15.33
CA VAL A 124 3.93 -0.75 -16.14
C VAL A 124 2.60 -0.81 -15.39
N LEU A 125 1.67 0.05 -15.77
CA LEU A 125 0.27 -0.01 -15.35
C LEU A 125 -0.64 -0.11 -16.57
N PRO A 126 -1.55 -1.10 -16.62
CA PRO A 126 -2.51 -1.27 -17.71
C PRO A 126 -3.69 -0.30 -17.57
N TYR A 127 -3.82 0.65 -18.48
CA TYR A 127 -4.93 1.62 -18.51
C TYR A 127 -5.97 1.23 -19.54
N ARG A 128 -7.25 1.29 -19.16
CA ARG A 128 -8.36 1.23 -20.10
C ARG A 128 -8.46 2.59 -20.80
N ARG A 129 -8.36 2.59 -22.14
CA ARG A 129 -8.60 3.78 -22.97
C ARG A 129 -9.93 3.65 -23.68
N GLU A 130 -10.66 4.75 -23.79
CA GLU A 130 -11.87 4.81 -24.61
C GLU A 130 -11.56 4.39 -26.05
N GLY A 131 -12.36 3.47 -26.59
CA GLY A 131 -12.18 2.94 -27.95
C GLY A 131 -11.25 1.75 -28.09
N PHE A 132 -10.55 1.32 -27.03
CA PHE A 132 -9.74 0.10 -27.02
C PHE A 132 -10.40 -0.99 -26.17
N LEU A 133 -10.46 -2.21 -26.70
CA LEU A 133 -10.96 -3.38 -25.97
C LEU A 133 -9.95 -3.85 -24.91
N ASP A 134 -8.66 -3.79 -25.26
CA ASP A 134 -7.57 -4.24 -24.40
C ASP A 134 -6.90 -3.08 -23.65
N PRO A 135 -6.52 -3.26 -22.38
CA PRO A 135 -5.76 -2.26 -21.63
C PRO A 135 -4.40 -1.97 -22.28
N VAL A 136 -4.03 -0.69 -22.31
CA VAL A 136 -2.73 -0.23 -22.80
C VAL A 136 -1.75 -0.17 -21.64
N ALA A 137 -0.64 -0.90 -21.73
CA ALA A 137 0.42 -0.84 -20.73
C ALA A 137 1.17 0.49 -20.83
N VAL A 138 1.10 1.28 -19.77
CA VAL A 138 1.82 2.56 -19.65
C VAL A 138 3.01 2.34 -18.71
N GLU A 139 4.21 2.67 -19.17
CA GLU A 139 5.42 2.62 -18.33
C GLU A 139 5.30 3.62 -17.18
N ILE A 140 5.55 3.16 -15.97
CA ILE A 140 5.55 4.01 -14.78
C ILE A 140 6.95 3.99 -14.16
N GLN A 141 7.33 5.10 -13.54
CA GLN A 141 8.57 5.14 -12.78
C GLN A 141 8.31 4.68 -11.35
N ARG A 142 9.31 4.05 -10.73
CA ARG A 142 9.19 3.58 -9.34
C ARG A 142 8.72 4.66 -8.37
N HIS A 143 9.26 5.88 -8.46
CA HIS A 143 8.88 6.94 -7.52
C HIS A 143 7.44 7.41 -7.72
N HIS A 144 6.90 7.34 -8.95
CA HIS A 144 5.48 7.58 -9.21
C HIS A 144 4.63 6.44 -8.65
N ALA A 145 5.06 5.18 -8.78
CA ALA A 145 4.37 4.05 -8.15
C ALA A 145 4.36 4.16 -6.62
N ASP A 146 5.50 4.51 -6.00
CA ASP A 146 5.62 4.75 -4.56
C ASP A 146 4.68 5.90 -4.11
N LEU A 147 4.64 7.01 -4.87
CA LEU A 147 3.77 8.15 -4.60
C LEU A 147 2.29 7.80 -4.74
N LEU A 148 1.92 7.10 -5.81
CA LEU A 148 0.56 6.62 -6.05
C LEU A 148 0.09 5.74 -4.88
N PHE A 149 0.93 4.82 -4.41
CA PHE A 149 0.65 4.00 -3.23
C PHE A 149 0.36 4.84 -1.98
N GLY A 150 1.21 5.83 -1.68
CA GLY A 150 1.02 6.74 -0.55
C GLY A 150 -0.26 7.58 -0.63
N ARG A 151 -0.59 8.07 -1.84
CA ARG A 151 -1.82 8.81 -2.12
C ARG A 151 -3.07 7.94 -1.97
N MET A 152 -3.05 6.73 -2.53
CA MET A 152 -4.13 5.74 -2.35
C MET A 152 -4.36 5.43 -0.87
N ILE A 153 -3.30 5.16 -0.11
CA ILE A 153 -3.43 4.90 1.33
C ILE A 153 -4.00 6.12 2.06
N THR A 154 -3.56 7.33 1.71
CA THR A 154 -4.07 8.57 2.32
C THR A 154 -5.58 8.70 2.09
N GLU A 155 -6.02 8.50 0.85
CA GLU A 155 -7.40 8.67 0.44
C GLU A 155 -8.31 7.61 1.08
N VAL A 156 -7.93 6.34 0.95
CA VAL A 156 -8.81 5.24 1.40
C VAL A 156 -8.87 5.14 2.92
N ASN A 157 -7.81 5.54 3.65
CA ASN A 157 -7.84 5.57 5.11
C ASN A 157 -8.32 6.92 5.68
N ALA A 158 -8.49 7.96 4.86
CA ALA A 158 -8.68 9.34 5.30
C ALA A 158 -7.63 9.80 6.35
N MET A 159 -6.41 9.26 6.29
CA MET A 159 -5.35 9.49 7.26
C MET A 159 -4.02 9.82 6.54
N PRO A 160 -3.69 11.11 6.35
CA PRO A 160 -2.48 11.55 5.66
C PRO A 160 -1.17 11.01 6.27
N LEU A 161 -1.15 10.85 7.59
CA LEU A 161 0.00 10.29 8.30
C LEU A 161 0.26 8.83 7.89
N VAL A 162 -0.79 8.03 7.77
CA VAL A 162 -0.70 6.61 7.39
C VAL A 162 -0.19 6.48 5.96
N GLY A 163 -0.68 7.31 5.03
CA GLY A 163 -0.18 7.35 3.65
C GLY A 163 1.28 7.78 3.55
N SER A 164 1.69 8.77 4.34
CA SER A 164 3.08 9.25 4.38
C SER A 164 4.03 8.19 4.94
N VAL A 165 3.63 7.46 5.98
CA VAL A 165 4.40 6.34 6.54
C VAL A 165 4.49 5.19 5.54
N GLY A 166 3.38 4.84 4.88
CA GLY A 166 3.35 3.82 3.82
C GLY A 166 4.28 4.16 2.66
N TRP A 167 4.17 5.39 2.14
CA TRP A 167 5.07 5.93 1.12
C TRP A 167 6.53 5.83 1.55
N LEU A 168 6.87 6.29 2.75
CA LEU A 168 8.24 6.25 3.26
C LEU A 168 8.76 4.80 3.36
N ALA A 169 7.92 3.86 3.80
CA ALA A 169 8.28 2.45 3.93
C ALA A 169 8.65 1.82 2.57
N VAL A 170 7.83 2.01 1.53
CA VAL A 170 8.13 1.49 0.18
C VAL A 170 9.31 2.25 -0.46
N ARG A 171 9.42 3.55 -0.17
CA ARG A 171 10.49 4.40 -0.68
C ARG A 171 11.85 4.03 -0.10
N LEU A 172 11.92 3.69 1.18
CA LEU A 172 13.13 3.16 1.82
C LEU A 172 13.52 1.78 1.28
N GLY A 173 12.55 1.03 0.74
CA GLY A 173 12.80 -0.16 -0.08
C GLY A 173 13.66 0.09 -1.31
N TRP A 174 13.96 1.35 -1.66
CA TRP A 174 14.81 1.72 -2.81
C TRP A 174 16.18 1.06 -2.80
N LEU A 175 16.74 0.82 -1.62
CA LEU A 175 18.06 0.26 -1.49
C LEU A 175 18.13 -1.26 -1.79
N TRP A 176 17.02 -2.00 -1.58
CA TRP A 176 17.03 -3.46 -1.58
C TRP A 176 16.06 -4.13 -2.54
N VAL A 177 14.99 -3.44 -2.94
CA VAL A 177 13.93 -4.04 -3.76
C VAL A 177 14.16 -3.67 -5.24
N PRO A 178 14.37 -4.64 -6.14
CA PRO A 178 14.54 -4.37 -7.56
C PRO A 178 13.21 -3.94 -8.20
N TYR A 179 13.27 -3.12 -9.25
CA TYR A 179 12.09 -2.59 -9.94
C TYR A 179 12.05 -3.06 -11.41
N GLY A 180 10.86 -3.44 -11.87
CA GLY A 180 10.56 -3.85 -13.24
C GLY A 180 10.97 -5.30 -13.58
N PRO A 181 10.63 -5.75 -14.81
CA PRO A 181 10.76 -7.15 -15.22
C PRO A 181 12.22 -7.62 -15.24
N ASP A 182 13.14 -6.75 -15.66
CA ASP A 182 14.57 -7.08 -15.72
C ASP A 182 15.25 -7.06 -14.34
N ARG A 183 14.57 -6.58 -13.28
CA ARG A 183 15.10 -6.40 -11.91
C ARG A 183 16.42 -5.61 -11.79
N ARG A 184 16.91 -5.02 -12.88
CA ARG A 184 18.17 -4.26 -12.98
C ARG A 184 17.98 -2.76 -12.80
N ARG A 185 16.76 -2.26 -12.90
CA ARG A 185 16.47 -0.84 -12.73
C ARG A 185 16.31 -0.55 -11.23
N ARG A 186 17.18 0.27 -10.65
CA ARG A 186 16.84 1.00 -9.42
C ARG A 186 16.02 2.21 -9.86
N GLY A 187 14.71 2.00 -10.01
CA GLY A 187 13.83 3.02 -10.59
C GLY A 187 13.86 4.33 -9.81
N GLY A 188 14.00 5.45 -10.53
CA GLY A 188 13.89 6.81 -9.98
C GLY A 188 15.07 7.27 -9.10
N PRO A 189 15.09 8.58 -8.75
CA PRO A 189 16.13 9.16 -7.91
C PRO A 189 16.12 8.54 -6.51
N ALA A 190 17.29 8.46 -5.86
CA ALA A 190 17.36 7.99 -4.48
C ALA A 190 16.66 8.99 -3.55
N PRO A 191 15.95 8.53 -2.51
CA PRO A 191 15.29 9.39 -1.53
C PRO A 191 16.31 9.93 -0.50
N TRP A 192 17.31 10.69 -0.96
CA TRP A 192 18.45 11.13 -0.14
C TRP A 192 18.04 11.84 1.15
N TRP A 193 17.02 12.70 1.09
CA TRP A 193 16.52 13.39 2.26
C TRP A 193 15.92 12.42 3.29
N ALA A 194 15.16 11.41 2.84
CA ALA A 194 14.55 10.43 3.71
C ALA A 194 15.61 9.54 4.37
N LEU A 195 16.65 9.18 3.61
CA LEU A 195 17.82 8.47 4.11
C LEU A 195 18.61 9.31 5.12
N ALA A 196 18.76 10.62 4.88
CA ALA A 196 19.44 11.53 5.80
C ALA A 196 18.66 11.69 7.11
N VAL A 197 17.33 11.84 7.04
CA VAL A 197 16.46 11.89 8.23
C VAL A 197 16.54 10.58 9.00
N LEU A 198 16.45 9.43 8.31
CA LEU A 198 16.59 8.11 8.95
C LEU A 198 17.95 7.97 9.64
N ALA A 199 19.03 8.37 8.98
CA ALA A 199 20.38 8.34 9.55
C ALA A 199 20.50 9.23 10.79
N ALA A 200 19.91 10.43 10.77
CA ALA A 200 19.89 11.33 11.92
C ALA A 200 19.09 10.75 13.10
N VAL A 201 17.95 10.12 12.84
CA VAL A 201 17.14 9.43 13.86
C VAL A 201 17.91 8.27 14.49
N VAL A 202 18.56 7.44 13.67
CA VAL A 202 19.39 6.33 14.15
C VAL A 202 20.57 6.84 14.98
N ALA A 203 21.28 7.87 14.51
CA ALA A 203 22.38 8.47 15.25
C ALA A 203 21.91 9.05 16.59
N GLY A 204 20.79 9.76 16.60
CA GLY A 204 20.17 10.27 17.83
C GLY A 204 19.81 9.15 18.81
N ALA A 205 19.20 8.07 18.33
CA ALA A 205 18.88 6.90 19.15
C ALA A 205 20.15 6.25 19.73
N VAL A 206 21.22 6.12 18.95
CA VAL A 206 22.51 5.61 19.43
C VAL A 206 23.11 6.51 20.50
N VAL A 207 23.11 7.84 20.31
CA VAL A 207 23.60 8.78 21.32
C VAL A 207 22.79 8.68 22.61
N LEU A 208 21.45 8.62 22.51
CA LEU A 208 20.59 8.41 23.68
C LEU A 208 20.89 7.07 24.38
N ALA A 209 21.17 6.01 23.62
CA ALA A 209 21.52 4.71 24.17
C ALA A 209 22.83 4.75 24.94
N LEU A 210 23.81 5.50 24.44
CA LEU A 210 25.12 5.66 25.06
C LEU A 210 25.04 6.53 26.33
N VAL A 211 24.22 7.58 26.33
CA VAL A 211 24.09 8.51 27.46
C VAL A 211 23.23 7.92 28.58
N PHE A 212 22.10 7.30 28.23
CA PHE A 212 21.09 6.86 29.20
C PHE A 212 21.02 5.35 29.39
N GLY A 213 21.81 4.59 28.62
CA GLY A 213 21.78 3.14 28.60
C GLY A 213 20.68 2.56 27.71
N PRO A 214 20.90 1.37 27.12
CA PRO A 214 19.94 0.72 26.23
C PRO A 214 18.63 0.32 26.93
N LEU A 215 18.67 0.09 28.25
CA LEU A 215 17.50 -0.26 29.04
C LEU A 215 16.48 0.88 29.08
N LEU A 216 16.93 2.14 29.22
CA LEU A 216 16.02 3.29 29.25
C LEU A 216 15.30 3.44 27.90
N LEU A 217 16.02 3.35 26.78
CA LEU A 217 15.41 3.38 25.45
C LEU A 217 14.38 2.27 25.25
N ALA A 218 14.70 1.04 25.70
CA ALA A 218 13.75 -0.06 25.62
C ALA A 218 12.48 0.23 26.45
N THR A 219 12.62 0.78 27.66
CA THR A 219 11.47 1.15 28.51
C THR A 219 10.64 2.29 27.93
N VAL A 220 11.28 3.32 27.36
CA VAL A 220 10.57 4.43 26.71
C VAL A 220 9.86 3.94 25.45
N GLY A 221 10.53 3.13 24.62
CA GLY A 221 9.92 2.52 23.44
C GLY A 221 8.72 1.64 23.79
N LEU A 222 8.84 0.81 24.83
CA LEU A 222 7.75 -0.01 25.35
C LEU A 222 6.61 0.84 25.90
N ALA A 223 6.91 1.91 26.66
CA ALA A 223 5.90 2.82 27.20
C ALA A 223 5.14 3.56 26.10
N LEU A 224 5.84 4.06 25.08
CA LEU A 224 5.22 4.68 23.90
C LEU A 224 4.36 3.68 23.13
N TYR A 225 4.82 2.44 22.99
CA TYR A 225 4.05 1.37 22.36
C TYR A 225 2.76 1.06 23.14
N LEU A 226 2.86 0.88 24.47
CA LEU A 226 1.70 0.63 25.33
C LEU A 226 0.71 1.81 25.34
N LEU A 227 1.22 3.04 25.33
CA LEU A 227 0.40 4.24 25.23
C LEU A 227 -0.35 4.29 23.90
N ALA A 228 0.35 4.07 22.78
CA ALA A 228 -0.28 4.00 21.47
C ALA A 228 -1.36 2.91 21.43
N TYR A 229 -1.05 1.73 21.96
CA TYR A 229 -1.99 0.61 22.04
C TYR A 229 -3.24 0.96 22.86
N LEU A 230 -3.08 1.59 24.02
CA LEU A 230 -4.18 2.04 24.87
C LEU A 230 -5.02 3.12 24.17
N LEU A 231 -4.38 4.09 23.52
CA LEU A 231 -5.10 5.14 22.76
C LEU A 231 -5.91 4.53 21.62
N LEU A 232 -5.36 3.56 20.89
CA LEU A 232 -6.08 2.82 19.85
C LEU A 232 -7.27 2.01 20.41
N GLY A 233 -7.10 1.37 21.58
CA GLY A 233 -8.17 0.64 22.25
C GLY A 233 -9.28 1.54 22.81
N LEU A 234 -8.92 2.73 23.32
CA LEU A 234 -9.85 3.69 23.91
C LEU A 234 -10.57 4.54 22.87
N LEU A 235 -9.88 4.93 21.79
CA LEU A 235 -10.48 5.72 20.71
C LEU A 235 -11.36 4.88 19.80
N GLY A 236 -11.12 3.55 19.73
CA GLY A 236 -11.85 2.62 18.88
C GLY A 236 -11.75 2.97 17.39
N PRO A 237 -11.99 2.03 16.47
CA PRO A 237 -12.25 2.42 15.10
C PRO A 237 -13.51 3.30 15.10
N PRO A 238 -13.57 4.39 14.29
CA PRO A 238 -14.82 5.09 14.07
C PRO A 238 -15.85 4.04 13.66
N ARG A 239 -16.98 3.99 14.40
CA ARG A 239 -18.07 3.07 14.06
C ARG A 239 -18.40 3.30 12.59
N PRO A 240 -18.39 2.27 11.72
CA PRO A 240 -18.80 2.44 10.35
C PRO A 240 -20.18 3.10 10.37
N ALA A 241 -20.34 4.20 9.63
CA ALA A 241 -21.63 4.81 9.44
C ALA A 241 -22.60 3.69 9.04
N ALA A 242 -23.74 3.58 9.74
CA ALA A 242 -24.72 2.56 9.46
C ALA A 242 -25.11 2.69 7.98
N VAL A 243 -24.70 1.71 7.18
CA VAL A 243 -25.16 1.57 5.80
C VAL A 243 -26.65 1.25 5.91
N GLY A 244 -27.48 2.19 5.47
CA GLY A 244 -28.91 1.99 5.39
C GLY A 244 -29.23 0.75 4.54
N PRO A 245 -30.35 0.08 4.77
CA PRO A 245 -30.72 -1.12 4.02
C PRO A 245 -30.72 -0.81 2.52
N CYS A 246 -30.02 -1.65 1.74
CA CYS A 246 -30.17 -1.70 0.30
C CYS A 246 -31.63 -1.98 -0.03
N GLU A 247 -32.31 -1.02 -0.65
CA GLU A 247 -33.58 -1.28 -1.31
C GLU A 247 -33.35 -2.34 -2.40
N SER A 248 -33.97 -3.50 -2.21
CA SER A 248 -34.03 -4.57 -3.17
C SER A 248 -34.71 -4.08 -4.45
N GLY A 249 -34.06 -4.33 -5.58
CA GLY A 249 -34.45 -3.88 -6.90
C GLY A 249 -35.93 -4.05 -7.24
N HIS A 250 -36.54 -2.97 -7.70
CA HIS A 250 -37.63 -3.05 -8.64
C HIS A 250 -37.06 -3.20 -10.05
N GLN A 251 -37.00 -4.45 -10.53
CA GLN A 251 -37.00 -4.75 -11.96
C GLN A 251 -38.23 -4.09 -12.58
N ARG A 252 -38.07 -2.92 -13.21
CA ARG A 252 -39.01 -2.47 -14.23
C ARG A 252 -38.65 -3.19 -15.51
N ARG A 253 -39.48 -4.17 -15.86
CA ARG A 253 -39.58 -4.70 -17.22
C ARG A 253 -39.89 -3.52 -18.15
N ALA A 254 -39.07 -3.36 -19.19
CA ALA A 254 -39.45 -2.58 -20.35
C ALA A 254 -40.62 -3.29 -21.07
N PRO A 255 -41.71 -2.62 -21.42
CA PRO A 255 -42.52 -3.03 -22.55
C PRO A 255 -41.89 -2.49 -23.84
N TRP A 256 -42.08 -3.28 -24.89
CA TRP A 256 -41.90 -2.95 -26.29
C TRP A 256 -42.45 -1.58 -26.68
#